data_AF-A0A1C6MFC4-F1
#
_entry.id   AF-A0A1C6MFC4-F1
#
_cell.length_a   1.000
_cell.length_b   1.000
_cell.length_c   1.000
_cell.angle_alpha   90.00
_cell.angle_beta   90.00
_cell.angle_gamma   90.00
#
_symmetry.space_group_name_H-M   'P 1'
#
loop_
_entity.id
_entity.type
_entity.pdbx_description
1 polymer ?
#
loop_
_entity_poly.entity_id
_entity_poly.type
_entity_poly.pdbx_seq_one_letter_code
_entity_poly.pdbx_strand_id
1 'polypeptide(L)'
;MSKQLLPADLQALARLLRLRQDEVDQLGVSVAQQEALRQRYRRNLERMAALCAGSGSSGALSPVLAANCAGYKQGVLAMMAQHQQDLALHEADLAANRGRLLQLTRKCEALAHNFRQRQQAWQQALARSEQKRQDDLATQVWLRGQA
;
A
#
# COMPACT_ATOMS: atom_id res chain seq x y z
N MET A 1 39.94 -4.98 10.32
CA MET A 1 38.71 -4.20 10.61
C MET A 1 37.59 -5.19 10.91
N SER A 2 37.27 -5.41 12.19
CA SER A 2 36.23 -6.37 12.59
C SER A 2 34.85 -5.84 12.20
N LYS A 3 34.10 -6.61 11.41
CA LYS A 3 32.68 -6.35 11.12
C LYS A 3 31.91 -6.42 12.44
N GLN A 4 31.55 -5.28 13.02
CA GLN A 4 30.71 -5.24 14.21
C GLN A 4 29.29 -5.64 13.81
N LEU A 5 28.87 -6.82 14.23
CA LEU A 5 27.54 -7.38 13.97
C LEU A 5 26.50 -6.64 14.82
N LEU A 6 25.34 -6.33 14.22
CA LEU A 6 24.19 -5.77 14.95
C LEU A 6 23.80 -6.71 16.11
N PRO A 7 23.39 -6.17 17.27
CA PRO A 7 22.87 -6.98 18.36
C PRO A 7 21.57 -7.69 17.93
N ALA A 8 21.29 -8.82 18.57
CA ALA A 8 20.23 -9.76 18.16
C ALA A 8 18.84 -9.11 18.12
N ASP A 9 18.57 -8.16 19.01
CA ASP A 9 17.33 -7.39 19.07
C ASP A 9 17.18 -6.45 17.86
N LEU A 10 18.26 -5.76 17.45
CA LEU A 10 18.27 -4.94 16.23
C LEU A 10 18.12 -5.79 14.97
N GLN A 11 18.70 -6.99 14.94
CA GLN A 11 18.49 -7.93 13.83
C GLN A 11 17.04 -8.43 13.76
N ALA A 12 16.41 -8.69 14.91
CA ALA A 12 15.00 -9.06 14.97
C ALA A 12 14.09 -7.91 14.50
N LEU A 13 14.36 -6.67 14.93
CA LEU A 13 13.63 -5.48 14.49
C LEU A 13 13.79 -5.22 12.99
N ALA A 14 14.99 -5.39 12.44
CA ALA A 14 15.24 -5.26 11.00
C ALA A 14 14.45 -6.30 10.19
N ARG A 15 14.40 -7.55 10.66
CA ARG A 15 13.60 -8.62 10.02
C ARG A 15 12.10 -8.32 10.10
N LEU A 16 11.61 -7.87 11.24
CA LEU A 16 10.21 -7.48 11.40
C LEU A 16 9.86 -6.32 10.48
N LEU A 17 10.72 -5.29 10.40
CA LEU A 17 10.50 -4.16 9.51
C LEU A 17 10.39 -4.61 8.05
N ARG A 18 11.28 -5.50 7.60
CA ARG A 18 11.23 -6.06 6.24
C ARG A 18 9.93 -6.80 5.97
N LEU A 19 9.51 -7.70 6.88
CA LEU A 19 8.24 -8.43 6.75
C LEU A 19 7.06 -7.46 6.60
N ARG A 20 7.04 -6.39 7.40
CA ARG A 20 5.95 -5.41 7.37
C ARG A 20 5.99 -4.52 6.12
N GLN A 21 7.16 -4.23 5.58
CA GLN A 21 7.30 -3.56 4.29
C GLN A 21 6.74 -4.44 3.16
N ASP A 22 7.10 -5.72 3.14
CA ASP A 22 6.58 -6.67 2.16
C ASP A 22 5.04 -6.77 2.23
N GLU A 23 4.46 -6.77 3.43
CA GLU A 23 3.00 -6.71 3.63
C GLU A 23 2.35 -5.43 3.09
N VAL A 24 3.00 -4.27 3.30
CA VAL A 24 2.52 -2.98 2.75
C VAL A 24 2.55 -3.02 1.23
N ASP A 25 3.62 -3.53 0.63
CA ASP A 25 3.77 -3.61 -0.82
C ASP A 25 2.72 -4.53 -1.44
N GLN A 26 2.52 -5.71 -0.86
CA GLN A 26 1.50 -6.66 -1.31
C GLN A 26 0.09 -6.08 -1.23
N LEU A 27 -0.26 -5.45 -0.11
CA LEU A 27 -1.57 -4.81 0.03
C LEU A 27 -1.71 -3.61 -0.90
N GLY A 28 -0.63 -2.85 -1.14
CA GLY A 28 -0.59 -1.76 -2.10
C GLY A 28 -0.90 -2.22 -3.52
N VAL A 29 -0.31 -3.34 -3.96
CA VAL A 29 -0.61 -3.97 -5.26
C VAL A 29 -2.09 -4.37 -5.33
N SER A 30 -2.63 -4.98 -4.28
CA SER A 30 -4.04 -5.38 -4.23
C SER A 30 -4.98 -4.17 -4.35
N VAL A 31 -4.72 -3.09 -3.59
CA VAL A 31 -5.50 -1.84 -3.67
C VAL A 31 -5.44 -1.22 -5.07
N ALA A 32 -4.27 -1.24 -5.72
CA ALA A 32 -4.13 -0.74 -7.08
C ALA A 32 -4.96 -1.54 -8.10
N GLN A 33 -4.98 -2.88 -7.97
CA GLN A 33 -5.81 -3.75 -8.79
C GLN A 33 -7.31 -3.48 -8.58
N GLN A 34 -7.74 -3.29 -7.32
CA GLN A 34 -9.12 -2.94 -7.00
C GLN A 34 -9.52 -1.57 -7.58
N GLU A 35 -8.63 -0.57 -7.56
CA GLU A 35 -8.91 0.72 -8.19
C GLU A 35 -9.04 0.60 -9.71
N ALA A 36 -8.19 -0.21 -10.36
CA ALA A 36 -8.31 -0.47 -11.78
C ALA A 36 -9.66 -1.13 -12.13
N LEU A 37 -10.12 -2.07 -11.30
CA LEU A 37 -11.43 -2.69 -11.47
C LEU A 37 -12.59 -1.69 -11.29
N ARG A 38 -12.52 -0.84 -10.26
CA ARG A 38 -13.47 0.26 -10.05
C ARG A 38 -13.59 1.16 -11.28
N GLN A 39 -12.45 1.53 -11.87
CA GLN A 39 -12.45 2.34 -13.11
C GLN A 39 -13.10 1.61 -14.29
N ARG A 40 -12.90 0.29 -14.42
CA ARG A 40 -13.56 -0.52 -15.46
C ARG A 40 -15.08 -0.50 -15.29
N TYR A 41 -15.59 -0.70 -14.08
CA TYR A 41 -17.02 -0.62 -13.79
C TYR A 41 -17.60 0.74 -14.19
N ARG A 42 -16.93 1.84 -13.82
CA ARG A 42 -17.37 3.21 -14.17
C ARG A 42 -17.42 3.42 -15.68
N ARG A 43 -16.37 3.04 -16.41
CA ARG A 43 -16.34 3.13 -17.88
C ARG A 43 -17.44 2.28 -18.52
N ASN A 44 -17.73 1.10 -17.98
CA ASN A 44 -18.80 0.24 -18.49
C ASN A 44 -20.17 0.88 -18.27
N LEU A 45 -20.41 1.46 -17.09
CA LEU A 45 -21.64 2.21 -16.80
C LEU A 45 -21.84 3.41 -17.73
N GLU A 46 -20.78 4.19 -17.98
CA GLU A 46 -20.81 5.31 -18.92
C GLU A 46 -21.17 4.84 -20.34
N ARG A 47 -20.57 3.73 -20.80
CA ARG A 47 -20.86 3.15 -22.12
C ARG A 47 -22.30 2.64 -22.22
N MET A 48 -22.79 1.93 -21.20
CA MET A 48 -24.18 1.45 -21.18
C MET A 48 -25.19 2.61 -21.16
N ALA A 49 -24.90 3.67 -20.40
CA ALA A 49 -25.71 4.88 -20.39
C ALA A 49 -25.79 5.53 -21.77
N ALA A 50 -24.65 5.61 -22.49
CA ALA A 50 -24.61 6.12 -23.86
C ALA A 50 -25.42 5.25 -24.84
N LEU A 51 -25.35 3.92 -24.71
CA LEU A 51 -26.15 2.98 -25.51
C LEU A 51 -27.67 3.16 -25.26
N CYS A 52 -28.07 3.35 -24.00
CA CYS A 52 -29.47 3.65 -23.65
C CYS A 52 -29.95 5.00 -24.21
N ALA A 53 -29.09 6.02 -24.24
CA ALA A 53 -29.42 7.33 -24.79
C ALA A 53 -29.58 7.28 -26.32
N GLY A 54 -28.70 6.53 -27.01
CA GLY A 54 -28.72 6.41 -28.48
C GLY A 54 -29.85 5.56 -29.05
N SER A 55 -30.55 4.77 -28.23
CA SER A 55 -31.58 3.82 -28.69
C SER A 55 -33.01 4.38 -28.77
N GLY A 56 -33.21 5.69 -28.54
CA GLY A 56 -34.53 6.31 -28.38
C GLY A 56 -35.10 7.15 -29.53
N SER A 57 -34.35 7.42 -30.61
CA SER A 57 -34.76 8.35 -31.67
C SER A 57 -34.74 7.71 -33.05
N SER A 58 -35.73 6.87 -33.33
CA SER A 58 -36.08 6.50 -34.69
C SER A 58 -37.56 6.81 -34.84
N GLY A 59 -37.94 7.60 -35.86
CA GLY A 59 -39.27 8.21 -36.04
C GLY A 59 -40.47 7.24 -36.01
N ALA A 60 -41.30 7.21 -37.05
CA ALA A 60 -42.41 6.26 -37.12
C ALA A 60 -41.89 4.82 -37.30
N LEU A 61 -41.44 4.19 -36.21
CA LEU A 61 -41.04 2.79 -36.18
C LEU A 61 -42.27 1.89 -36.33
N SER A 62 -42.09 0.79 -37.06
CA SER A 62 -43.04 -0.33 -37.00
C SER A 62 -43.21 -0.80 -35.54
N PRO A 63 -44.43 -1.20 -35.11
CA PRO A 63 -44.68 -1.70 -33.76
C PRO A 63 -43.70 -2.78 -33.28
N VAL A 64 -43.27 -3.67 -34.19
CA VAL A 64 -42.29 -4.73 -33.90
C VAL A 64 -40.91 -4.15 -33.57
N LEU A 65 -40.46 -3.14 -34.32
CA LEU A 65 -39.19 -2.47 -34.06
C LEU A 65 -39.23 -1.67 -32.76
N ALA A 66 -40.36 -1.01 -32.46
CA ALA A 66 -40.56 -0.31 -31.20
C ALA A 66 -40.48 -1.27 -29.99
N ALA A 67 -41.10 -2.45 -30.08
CA ALA A 67 -41.01 -3.48 -29.04
C ALA A 67 -39.57 -3.99 -28.84
N ASN A 68 -38.82 -4.21 -29.92
CA ASN A 68 -37.41 -4.62 -29.84
C ASN A 68 -36.53 -3.55 -29.20
N CYS A 69 -36.69 -2.27 -29.58
CA CYS A 69 -35.96 -1.17 -28.97
C CYS A 69 -36.27 -1.03 -27.47
N ALA A 70 -37.54 -1.20 -27.09
CA ALA A 70 -37.95 -1.19 -25.69
C ALA A 70 -37.33 -2.34 -24.90
N GLY A 71 -37.37 -3.57 -25.43
CA GLY A 71 -36.77 -4.76 -24.80
C GLY A 71 -35.25 -4.64 -24.65
N TYR A 72 -34.55 -4.18 -25.69
CA TYR A 72 -33.12 -3.89 -25.62
C TYR A 72 -32.81 -2.86 -24.53
N LYS A 73 -33.51 -1.72 -24.52
CA LYS A 73 -33.31 -0.65 -23.53
C LYS A 73 -33.56 -1.15 -22.12
N GLN A 74 -34.63 -1.92 -21.90
CA GLN A 74 -34.94 -2.51 -20.61
C GLN A 74 -33.84 -3.47 -20.15
N GLY A 75 -33.30 -4.30 -21.04
CA GLY A 75 -32.17 -5.19 -20.74
C GLY A 75 -30.91 -4.43 -20.34
N VAL A 76 -30.53 -3.38 -21.08
CA VAL A 76 -29.36 -2.55 -20.74
C VAL A 76 -29.57 -1.83 -19.41
N LEU A 77 -30.77 -1.31 -19.13
CA LEU A 77 -31.08 -0.67 -17.83
C LEU A 77 -30.97 -1.67 -16.66
N ALA A 78 -31.44 -2.90 -16.83
CA ALA A 78 -31.29 -3.95 -15.81
C ALA A 78 -29.80 -4.27 -15.57
N MET A 79 -29.02 -4.39 -16.64
CA MET A 79 -27.57 -4.62 -16.55
C MET A 79 -26.84 -3.45 -15.86
N MET A 80 -27.23 -2.20 -16.15
CA MET A 80 -26.69 -1.03 -15.46
C MET A 80 -27.00 -1.06 -13.96
N ALA A 81 -28.22 -1.41 -13.56
CA ALA A 81 -28.60 -1.50 -12.15
C ALA A 81 -27.74 -2.54 -11.40
N GLN A 82 -27.50 -3.70 -12.02
CA GLN A 82 -26.62 -4.73 -11.46
C GLN A 82 -25.16 -4.22 -11.34
N HIS A 83 -24.61 -3.62 -12.39
CA HIS A 83 -23.25 -3.06 -12.34
C HIS A 83 -23.08 -1.94 -11.31
N GLN A 84 -24.14 -1.15 -11.03
CA GLN A 84 -24.12 -0.14 -9.97
C GLN A 84 -24.06 -0.77 -8.58
N GLN A 85 -24.82 -1.84 -8.35
CA GLN A 85 -24.78 -2.59 -7.09
C GLN A 85 -23.41 -3.23 -6.87
N ASP A 86 -22.87 -3.91 -7.89
CA ASP A 86 -21.53 -4.50 -7.84
C ASP A 86 -20.45 -3.46 -7.57
N LEU A 87 -20.52 -2.31 -8.24
CA LEU A 87 -19.60 -1.20 -8.02
C LEU A 87 -19.68 -0.67 -6.58
N ALA A 88 -20.87 -0.53 -6.01
CA ALA A 88 -21.05 -0.05 -4.65
C ALA A 88 -20.43 -1.02 -3.63
N LEU A 89 -20.66 -2.32 -3.78
CA LEU A 89 -20.03 -3.35 -2.94
C LEU A 89 -18.49 -3.30 -3.07
N HIS A 90 -17.99 -3.24 -4.29
CA HIS A 90 -16.55 -3.18 -4.56
C HIS A 90 -15.90 -1.90 -4.00
N GLU A 91 -16.59 -0.76 -4.08
CA GLU A 91 -16.09 0.51 -3.49
C GLU A 91 -16.05 0.46 -1.96
N ALA A 92 -16.98 -0.26 -1.31
CA ALA A 92 -16.95 -0.47 0.14
C ALA A 92 -15.73 -1.31 0.56
N ASP A 93 -15.47 -2.42 -0.13
CA ASP A 93 -14.30 -3.27 0.13
C ASP A 93 -12.98 -2.54 -0.11
N LEU A 94 -12.91 -1.77 -1.21
CA LEU A 94 -11.76 -0.93 -1.52
C LEU A 94 -11.50 0.12 -0.42
N ALA A 95 -12.55 0.74 0.12
CA ALA A 95 -12.42 1.70 1.21
C ALA A 95 -11.85 1.05 2.48
N ALA A 96 -12.31 -0.15 2.82
CA ALA A 96 -11.76 -0.94 3.94
C ALA A 96 -10.27 -1.28 3.72
N ASN A 97 -9.91 -1.74 2.53
CA ASN A 97 -8.52 -2.08 2.20
C ASN A 97 -7.59 -0.87 2.19
N ARG A 98 -8.06 0.29 1.72
CA ARG A 98 -7.33 1.56 1.84
C ARG A 98 -7.08 1.94 3.30
N GLY A 99 -8.10 1.81 4.14
CA GLY A 99 -7.97 2.03 5.59
C GLY A 99 -6.92 1.11 6.21
N ARG A 100 -6.96 -0.18 5.87
CA ARG A 100 -5.96 -1.17 6.32
C ARG A 100 -4.55 -0.83 5.85
N LEU A 101 -4.39 -0.43 4.59
CA LEU A 101 -3.10 -0.03 4.02
C LEU A 101 -2.52 1.15 4.80
N LEU A 102 -3.29 2.20 5.02
CA LEU A 102 -2.87 3.37 5.80
C LEU A 102 -2.43 2.99 7.22
N GLN A 103 -3.18 2.11 7.89
CA GLN A 103 -2.81 1.63 9.21
C GLN A 103 -1.51 0.83 9.21
N LEU A 104 -1.32 -0.06 8.24
CA LEU A 104 -0.09 -0.84 8.12
C LEU A 104 1.11 0.06 7.81
N THR A 105 1.00 1.00 6.88
CA THR A 105 2.05 1.96 6.57
C THR A 105 2.47 2.76 7.80
N ARG A 106 1.51 3.28 8.59
CA ARG A 106 1.80 3.99 9.85
C ARG A 106 2.54 3.12 10.87
N LYS A 107 2.16 1.84 10.99
CA LYS A 107 2.85 0.89 11.87
C LYS A 107 4.27 0.61 11.38
N CYS A 108 4.47 0.46 10.07
CA CYS A 108 5.79 0.31 9.46
C CYS A 108 6.68 1.53 9.72
N GLU A 109 6.15 2.74 9.58
CA GLU A 109 6.88 3.98 9.85
C GLU A 109 7.31 4.09 11.31
N ALA A 110 6.41 3.77 12.24
CA ALA A 110 6.73 3.75 13.67
C ALA A 110 7.83 2.72 14.00
N LEU A 111 7.75 1.52 13.42
CA LEU A 111 8.78 0.49 13.57
C LEU A 111 10.12 0.94 12.97
N ALA A 112 10.11 1.55 11.79
CA ALA A 112 11.31 2.07 11.14
C ALA A 112 11.96 3.19 11.97
N HIS A 113 11.15 4.05 12.56
CA HIS A 113 11.63 5.10 13.47
C HIS A 113 12.29 4.49 14.72
N ASN A 114 11.64 3.52 15.37
CA ASN A 114 12.19 2.84 16.54
C ASN A 114 13.50 2.11 16.22
N PHE A 115 13.55 1.42 15.07
CA PHE A 115 14.77 0.77 14.58
C PHE A 115 15.92 1.76 14.42
N ARG A 116 15.69 2.90 13.75
CA ARG A 116 16.70 3.94 13.57
C ARG A 116 17.22 4.50 14.90
N GLN A 117 16.31 4.78 15.85
CA GLN A 117 16.72 5.27 17.17
C GLN A 117 17.62 4.27 17.90
N ARG A 118 17.23 2.99 17.94
CA ARG A 118 18.03 1.94 18.59
C ARG A 118 19.37 1.71 17.89
N GLN A 119 19.37 1.75 16.57
CA GLN A 119 20.61 1.61 15.78
C GLN A 119 21.58 2.75 16.09
N GLN A 120 21.10 3.99 16.14
CA GLN A 120 21.92 5.15 16.51
C GLN A 120 22.45 5.03 17.93
N ALA A 121 21.62 4.64 18.90
CA ALA A 121 22.05 4.45 20.28
C ALA A 121 23.15 3.38 20.40
N TRP A 122 23.00 2.27 19.68
CA TRP A 122 24.01 1.21 19.62
C TRP A 122 25.33 1.70 19.01
N GLN A 123 25.27 2.42 17.88
CA GLN A 123 26.47 2.99 17.25
C GLN A 123 27.20 3.98 18.17
N GLN A 124 26.45 4.81 18.90
CA GLN A 124 27.04 5.74 19.86
C GLN A 124 27.71 5.01 21.03
N ALA A 125 27.09 3.97 21.58
CA ALA A 125 27.67 3.18 22.65
C ALA A 125 28.98 2.51 22.21
N LEU A 126 29.00 2.00 20.98
CA LEU A 126 30.16 1.37 20.36
C LEU A 126 31.31 2.36 20.14
N ALA A 127 31.01 3.56 19.63
CA ALA A 127 31.99 4.63 19.47
C ALA A 127 32.59 5.07 20.81
N ARG A 128 31.77 5.24 21.86
CA ARG A 128 32.25 5.58 23.20
C ARG A 128 33.15 4.50 23.79
N SER A 129 32.80 3.23 23.61
CA SER A 129 33.61 2.11 24.09
C SER A 129 34.97 2.05 23.38
N GLU A 130 35.00 2.30 22.07
CA GLU A 130 36.23 2.29 21.30
C GLU A 130 37.12 3.49 21.65
N GLN A 131 36.53 4.67 21.81
CA GLN A 131 37.27 5.86 22.27
C GLN A 131 37.90 5.64 23.64
N LYS A 132 37.13 5.12 24.61
CA LYS A 132 37.66 4.80 25.94
C LYS A 132 38.86 3.84 25.87
N ARG A 133 38.76 2.79 25.04
CA ARG A 133 39.85 1.84 24.82
C ARG A 133 41.11 2.51 24.24
N GLN A 134 40.94 3.46 23.34
CA GLN A 134 42.05 4.22 22.75
C GLN A 134 42.68 5.18 23.78
N ASP A 135 41.86 5.87 24.58
CA ASP A 135 42.32 6.76 25.64
C ASP A 135 43.09 5.98 26.73
N ASP A 136 42.61 4.80 27.12
CA ASP A 136 43.28 3.91 28.07
C ASP A 136 44.66 3.46 27.54
N LEU A 137 44.75 3.12 26.24
CA LEU A 137 46.01 2.76 25.60
C LEU A 137 46.98 3.95 25.52
N ALA A 138 46.49 5.13 25.14
CA ALA A 138 47.30 6.35 25.07
C ALA A 138 47.88 6.69 26.46
N THR A 139 47.06 6.58 27.50
CA THR A 139 47.47 6.79 28.90
C THR A 139 48.57 5.82 29.31
N GLN A 140 48.43 4.52 28.99
CA GLN A 140 49.46 3.53 29.30
C GLN A 140 50.78 3.78 28.57
N VAL A 141 50.73 4.16 27.29
CA VAL A 141 51.92 4.51 26.50
C VAL A 141 52.62 5.73 27.08
N TRP A 142 51.86 6.77 27.44
CA TRP A 142 52.39 7.98 28.06
C TRP A 142 53.07 7.68 29.40
N LEU A 143 52.43 6.91 30.29
CA LEU A 143 53.01 6.52 31.58
C LEU A 143 54.32 5.72 31.43
N ARG A 144 54.41 4.83 30.44
CA ARG A 144 55.63 4.05 30.18
C ARG A 144 56.76 4.87 29.56
N GLY A 145 56.45 5.97 28.86
CA GLY A 145 57.46 6.86 28.28
C GLY A 145 58.04 7.88 29.25
N GLN A 146 57.48 8.00 30.48
CA GLN A 146 57.98 8.89 31.53
C GLN A 146 58.88 8.20 32.56
N ALA A 147 59.01 6.87 32.50
CA ALA A 147 59.92 6.08 33.34
C ALA A 147 61.24 5.82 32.60
#